data_AF-A0A8T4Z190-F1
#
_entry.id   AF-A0A8T4Z190-F1
#
_cell.length_a   1.000
_cell.length_b   1.000
_cell.length_c   1.000
_cell.angle_alpha   90.00
_cell.angle_beta   90.00
_cell.angle_gamma   90.00
#
_symmetry.space_group_name_H-M   'P 1'
#
loop_
_entity.id
_entity.type
_entity.pdbx_description
1 polymer ?
#
loop_
_entity_poly.entity_id
_entity_poly.type
_entity_poly.pdbx_seq_one_letter_code
_entity_poly.pdbx_strand_id
1 'polypeptide(L)' 'MAHKTITISEEAYRALAELKERNESFTDVILRITGKREEGNLLDYIRSLEPDEEFAETLENIVRERRKVSLSTPTF' A
#
# COMPACT_ATOMS: atom_id res chain seq x y z
N MET A 1 1.80 0.13 -26.29
CA MET A 1 2.65 1.28 -25.86
C MET A 1 4.09 0.98 -26.27
N ALA A 2 5.08 1.81 -25.93
CA ALA A 2 6.47 1.36 -25.99
C ALA A 2 6.71 0.34 -24.86
N HIS A 3 7.23 -0.84 -25.18
CA HIS A 3 7.53 -1.88 -24.19
C HIS A 3 9.04 -1.97 -23.97
N LYS A 4 9.45 -2.23 -22.73
CA LYS A 4 10.84 -2.54 -22.35
C LYS A 4 10.84 -3.89 -21.66
N THR A 5 11.75 -4.77 -22.06
CA THR A 5 11.96 -6.06 -21.38
C THR A 5 12.90 -5.85 -20.21
N ILE A 6 12.55 -6.42 -19.06
CA ILE A 6 13.42 -6.51 -17.87
C ILE A 6 13.60 -7.98 -17.50
N THR A 7 14.78 -8.31 -17.00
CA THR A 7 15.05 -9.62 -16.38
C THR A 7 14.95 -9.45 -14.87
N ILE A 8 14.21 -10.32 -14.20
CA ILE A 8 14.01 -10.33 -12.75
C ILE A 8 14.39 -11.70 -12.19
N SER A 9 14.55 -11.81 -10.87
CA SER A 9 14.74 -13.11 -10.22
C SER A 9 13.47 -13.97 -10.27
N GLU A 10 13.64 -15.29 -10.19
CA GLU A 10 12.54 -16.25 -10.03
C GLU A 10 11.64 -15.91 -8.83
N GLU A 11 12.24 -15.45 -7.74
CA GLU A 11 11.54 -14.98 -6.53
C GLU A 11 10.62 -13.79 -6.83
N ALA A 12 11.13 -12.77 -7.52
CA ALA A 12 10.33 -11.60 -7.92
C ALA A 12 9.21 -11.96 -8.90
N TYR A 13 9.46 -12.91 -9.81
CA TYR A 13 8.43 -13.43 -10.72
C TYR A 13 7.30 -14.13 -9.94
N ARG A 14 7.64 -14.99 -8.97
CA ARG A 14 6.65 -15.68 -8.12
C ARG A 14 5.82 -14.71 -7.30
N ALA A 15 6.46 -13.73 -6.65
CA ALA A 15 5.76 -12.70 -5.90
C ALA A 15 4.75 -11.92 -6.78
N LEU A 16 5.14 -11.56 -8.02
CA LEU A 16 4.22 -10.94 -8.98
C LEU A 16 3.09 -11.87 -9.43
N ALA A 17 3.34 -13.18 -9.52
CA ALA A 17 2.34 -14.18 -9.92
C ALA A 17 1.32 -14.47 -8.80
N GLU A 18 1.74 -14.43 -7.54
CA GLU A 18 0.86 -14.54 -6.36
C GLU A 18 -0.02 -13.30 -6.17
N LEU A 19 0.51 -12.11 -6.48
CA LEU A 19 -0.23 -10.84 -6.41
C LEU A 19 -1.24 -10.63 -7.55
N LYS A 20 -1.21 -11.47 -8.59
CA LYS A 20 -1.94 -11.29 -9.84
C LYS A 20 -3.40 -11.76 -9.73
N GLU A 21 -4.33 -10.86 -9.98
CA GLU A 21 -5.76 -11.16 -10.02
C GLU A 21 -6.20 -11.86 -11.31
N ARG A 22 -7.42 -12.40 -11.32
CA ARG A 22 -7.96 -13.13 -12.49
C ARG A 22 -8.09 -12.18 -13.68
N ASN A 23 -7.43 -12.56 -14.78
CA ASN A 23 -7.24 -11.81 -16.04
C ASN A 23 -6.11 -10.73 -16.05
N GLU A 24 -5.63 -10.26 -14.89
CA GLU A 24 -4.48 -9.35 -14.71
C GLU A 24 -4.33 -8.20 -15.75
N SER A 25 -3.15 -7.91 -16.32
CA SER A 25 -1.98 -8.74 -16.72
C SER A 25 -0.81 -8.89 -15.71
N PHE A 26 0.46 -8.61 -16.07
CA PHE A 26 1.62 -8.43 -15.17
C PHE A 26 2.08 -6.97 -15.16
N THR A 27 1.94 -6.27 -16.29
CA THR A 27 2.12 -4.81 -16.36
C THR A 27 1.14 -4.12 -15.44
N ASP A 28 -0.10 -4.60 -15.38
CA ASP A 28 -1.15 -4.05 -14.52
C ASP A 28 -0.86 -4.30 -13.02
N VAL A 29 -0.34 -5.48 -12.64
CA VAL A 29 0.16 -5.73 -11.27
C VAL A 29 1.25 -4.72 -10.92
N ILE A 30 2.25 -4.54 -11.79
CA ILE A 30 3.36 -3.62 -11.56
C ILE A 30 2.83 -2.18 -11.43
N LEU A 31 1.92 -1.73 -12.29
CA LEU A 31 1.33 -0.39 -12.21
C LEU A 31 0.42 -0.22 -10.98
N ARG A 32 -0.29 -1.26 -10.53
CA ARG A 32 -1.13 -1.24 -9.32
C ARG A 32 -0.30 -1.14 -8.03
N ILE A 33 0.87 -1.78 -7.96
CA ILE A 33 1.73 -1.75 -6.77
C ILE A 33 2.75 -0.60 -6.79
N THR A 34 3.23 -0.18 -7.97
CA THR A 34 4.21 0.93 -8.11
C THR A 34 3.55 2.28 -8.37
N GLY A 35 2.29 2.27 -8.84
CA GLY A 35 1.51 3.46 -9.05
C GLY A 35 1.29 4.21 -7.75
N LYS A 36 1.93 5.37 -7.64
CA LYS A 36 1.31 6.47 -6.90
C LYS A 36 -0.07 6.65 -7.52
N ARG A 37 -1.13 6.43 -6.73
CA ARG A 37 -2.50 6.75 -7.14
C ARG A 37 -2.50 8.18 -7.69
N GLU A 38 -3.06 8.39 -8.89
CA GLU A 38 -3.13 9.72 -9.50
C GLU A 38 -4.05 10.63 -8.66
N GLU A 39 -5.07 10.04 -8.05
CA GLU A 39 -5.74 10.54 -6.85
C GLU A 39 -4.75 10.49 -5.68
N GLY A 40 -4.39 11.65 -5.11
CA GLY A 40 -3.35 11.77 -4.08
C GLY A 40 -3.47 10.73 -2.95
N ASN A 41 -2.33 10.29 -2.42
CA ASN A 41 -2.34 9.22 -1.43
C ASN A 41 -3.03 9.69 -0.12
N LEU A 42 -3.46 8.77 0.75
CA LEU A 42 -4.20 9.12 1.98
C LEU A 42 -3.47 10.17 2.86
N LEU A 43 -2.14 10.17 2.87
CA LEU A 43 -1.35 11.18 3.57
C LEU A 43 -1.41 12.55 2.87
N ASP A 44 -1.48 12.60 1.55
CA ASP A 44 -1.67 13.84 0.78
C ASP A 44 -3.08 14.41 1.02
N TYR A 45 -4.11 13.55 1.08
CA TYR A 45 -5.46 13.95 1.48
C TYR A 45 -5.50 14.52 2.90
N ILE A 46 -4.94 13.80 3.90
CA ILE A 46 -4.89 14.29 5.29
C ILE A 46 -4.12 15.61 5.41
N ARG A 47 -3.04 15.81 4.62
CA ARG A 47 -2.31 17.09 4.56
C ARG A 47 -3.08 18.24 3.92
N SER A 48 -4.16 17.96 3.20
CA SER A 48 -5.02 18.98 2.56
C SER A 48 -6.18 19.43 3.45
N LEU A 49 -6.44 18.74 4.56
CA LEU A 49 -7.44 19.12 5.54
C LEU A 49 -6.94 20.30 6.39
N GLU A 50 -7.87 21.15 6.84
CA GLU A 50 -7.56 22.13 7.88
C GLU A 50 -7.27 21.41 9.21
N PRO A 51 -6.41 21.97 10.09
CA PRO A 51 -6.13 21.38 11.39
C PRO A 51 -7.39 21.27 12.25
N ASP A 52 -7.73 20.04 12.65
CA ASP A 52 -8.84 19.71 13.54
C ASP A 52 -8.30 18.90 14.73
N GLU A 53 -8.52 19.42 15.94
CA GLU A 53 -8.06 18.81 17.19
C GLU A 53 -8.83 17.51 17.52
N GLU A 54 -10.12 17.43 17.22
CA GLU A 54 -10.95 16.24 17.50
C GLU A 54 -10.53 15.07 16.60
N PHE A 55 -10.31 15.35 15.32
CA PHE A 55 -9.76 14.38 14.37
C PHE A 55 -8.34 13.93 14.76
N ALA A 56 -7.48 14.86 15.19
CA ALA A 56 -6.12 14.54 15.61
C ALA A 56 -6.09 13.63 16.84
N GLU A 57 -6.86 13.94 17.89
CA GLU A 57 -6.97 13.11 19.10
C GLU A 57 -7.54 11.72 18.78
N THR A 58 -8.58 11.66 17.96
CA THR A 58 -9.18 10.39 17.50
C THR A 58 -8.17 9.53 16.74
N LEU A 59 -7.42 10.12 15.82
CA LEU A 59 -6.40 9.42 15.04
C LEU A 59 -5.23 8.94 15.93
N GLU A 60 -4.78 9.75 16.88
CA GLU A 60 -3.73 9.36 17.83
C GLU A 60 -4.17 8.16 18.67
N ASN A 61 -5.38 8.19 19.21
CA ASN A 61 -5.94 7.08 19.98
C ASN A 61 -6.00 5.78 19.16
N ILE A 62 -6.46 5.83 17.90
CA ILE A 62 -6.48 4.66 17.01
C ILE A 62 -5.07 4.10 16.76
N VAL A 63 -4.08 4.97 16.52
CA VAL A 63 -2.67 4.55 16.32
C VAL A 63 -2.08 3.95 17.60
N ARG A 64 -2.40 4.54 18.76
CA ARG A 64 -1.96 4.08 20.09
C ARG A 64 -2.49 2.69 20.41
N GLU A 65 -3.78 2.42 20.16
CA GLU A 65 -4.36 1.08 20.37
C GLU A 65 -3.82 0.04 19.37
N ARG A 66 -3.66 0.40 18.09
CA ARG A 66 -3.05 -0.51 17.10
C ARG A 66 -1.62 -0.93 17.49
N ARG A 67 -0.82 -0.04 18.07
CA ARG A 67 0.52 -0.38 18.57
C ARG A 67 0.48 -1.38 19.73
N LYS A 68 -0.49 -1.28 20.65
CA LYS A 68 -0.67 -2.27 21.73
C LYS A 68 -1.02 -3.66 21.16
N VAL A 69 -1.93 -3.72 20.19
CA VAL A 69 -2.34 -4.98 19.54
C VAL A 69 -1.21 -5.60 18.72
N SER A 70 -0.42 -4.79 18.01
CA SER A 70 0.72 -5.28 17.20
C SER A 70 1.86 -5.90 18.02
N LEU A 71 1.91 -5.66 19.34
CA LEU A 71 2.86 -6.32 20.26
C LEU A 71 2.33 -7.65 20.81
N SER A 72 1.10 -8.05 20.42
CA SER A 72 0.39 -9.24 20.92
C SER A 72 0.16 -10.31 19.84
N THR A 73 0.71 -10.15 18.64
CA THR A 73 0.64 -11.18 17.59
C THR A 73 1.64 -12.29 17.91
N PRO A 74 1.20 -13.55 18.16
CA PRO A 74 2.14 -14.66 18.29
C PRO A 74 2.71 -14.96 16.91
N THR A 75 4.03 -14.90 16.78
CA THR A 75 4.72 -15.47 15.62
C THR A 75 4.61 -16.99 15.72
N PHE A 76 3.81 -17.60 14.85
CA PHE A 76 3.75 -19.05 14.62
C PHE A 76 4.69 -19.43 13.47
#